data_AF-A0A849WBF7-F1
#
_entry.id   AF-A0A849WBF7-F1
#
_cell.length_a   1.000
_cell.length_b   1.000
_cell.length_c   1.000
_cell.angle_alpha   90.00
_cell.angle_beta   90.00
_cell.angle_gamma   90.00
#
_symmetry.space_group_name_H-M   'P 1'
#
loop_
_entity.id
_entity.type
_entity.pdbx_description
1 polymer ?
#
loop_
_entity_poly.entity_id
_entity_poly.type
_entity_poly.pdbx_seq_one_letter_code
_entity_poly.pdbx_strand_id
1 'polypeptide(L)'
;MNQKTFFLFLLMFLSLSLIPVQANTWSYYIKDSFEDSTFNGSRTPGSIFEMYGMAMRQTGDTVYFAFNVNMPITGTTANTHIAWGDFILNFGNLNSYSNNGSGLYAVHFAGSNSDSGVSQNGLYGSVTTKSVSTTNQGWSSIQSYLNTAGSYASLGGVSYSSGYFDLNAAAPTSINTGNLLTSINLLDASQLATLGLNFSSGLSIPSQSLGVETFGFSFLLQPGMTGNFVAHLTMECSNDMMAMTGTVPEANTIALFALSMVVGYFLNKRK
;
A
#
# COMPACT_ATOMS: atom_id res chain seq x y z
N MET A 1 -67.90 1.15 -21.84
CA MET A 1 -66.73 1.33 -20.95
C MET A 1 -65.55 1.70 -21.82
N ASN A 2 -65.14 2.97 -21.78
CA ASN A 2 -64.13 3.54 -22.67
C ASN A 2 -62.75 3.54 -22.03
N GLN A 3 -61.76 3.13 -22.82
CA GLN A 3 -60.34 3.41 -22.64
C GLN A 3 -60.08 4.92 -22.65
N LYS A 4 -58.91 5.31 -22.09
CA LYS A 4 -58.35 6.67 -21.95
C LYS A 4 -58.89 7.31 -20.67
N THR A 5 -58.07 7.60 -19.65
CA THR A 5 -57.14 8.74 -19.66
C THR A 5 -56.27 8.69 -18.38
N PHE A 6 -54.96 8.98 -18.52
CA PHE A 6 -53.99 9.38 -17.49
C PHE A 6 -53.61 8.31 -16.43
N PHE A 7 -52.59 7.47 -16.62
CA PHE A 7 -51.17 7.84 -16.69
C PHE A 7 -50.77 8.91 -15.65
N LEU A 8 -51.04 8.61 -14.38
CA LEU A 8 -50.37 9.29 -13.28
C LEU A 8 -48.90 8.84 -13.29
N PHE A 9 -48.07 9.76 -13.79
CA PHE A 9 -46.62 9.81 -13.67
C PHE A 9 -46.14 9.33 -12.29
N LEU A 10 -45.81 8.05 -12.17
CA LEU A 10 -44.80 7.63 -11.21
C LEU A 10 -43.46 7.77 -11.95
N LEU A 11 -43.00 9.03 -12.08
CA LEU A 11 -41.58 9.31 -12.07
C LEU A 11 -41.10 8.81 -10.70
N MET A 12 -40.86 7.51 -10.60
CA MET A 12 -39.91 7.00 -9.63
C MET A 12 -38.62 7.67 -10.05
N PHE A 13 -38.28 8.74 -9.32
CA PHE A 13 -36.91 9.16 -9.17
C PHE A 13 -36.17 7.89 -8.75
N LEU A 14 -35.65 7.16 -9.74
CA LEU A 14 -34.40 6.47 -9.59
C LEU A 14 -33.44 7.62 -9.28
N SER A 15 -33.37 7.99 -8.01
CA SER A 15 -32.14 8.50 -7.47
C SER A 15 -31.17 7.36 -7.75
N LEU A 16 -30.48 7.44 -8.89
CA LEU A 16 -29.09 7.05 -8.92
C LEU A 16 -28.48 7.89 -7.81
N SER A 17 -28.52 7.35 -6.59
CA SER A 17 -27.57 7.72 -5.57
C SER A 17 -26.24 7.60 -6.29
N LEU A 18 -25.64 8.76 -6.55
CA LEU A 18 -24.29 8.90 -7.03
C LEU A 18 -23.47 7.88 -6.25
N ILE A 19 -23.06 6.81 -6.93
CA ILE A 19 -21.99 5.97 -6.46
C ILE A 19 -20.89 6.96 -6.11
N PRO A 20 -20.37 7.00 -4.88
CA PRO A 20 -19.19 7.81 -4.64
C PRO A 20 -18.17 7.30 -5.63
N VAL A 21 -17.88 8.10 -6.66
CA VAL A 21 -16.66 7.96 -7.43
C VAL A 21 -15.59 8.04 -6.37
N GLN A 22 -15.11 6.89 -5.93
CA GLN A 22 -13.98 6.81 -5.02
C GLN A 22 -12.91 7.64 -5.69
N ALA A 23 -12.59 8.76 -5.04
CA ALA A 23 -12.04 9.91 -5.70
C ALA A 23 -10.79 9.50 -6.49
N ASN A 24 -10.69 9.96 -7.74
CA ASN A 24 -9.48 9.84 -8.59
C ASN A 24 -8.30 10.65 -8.02
N THR A 25 -8.25 10.79 -6.71
CA THR A 25 -7.31 11.58 -5.93
C THR A 25 -6.54 10.65 -5.02
N TRP A 26 -5.32 11.04 -4.71
CA TRP A 26 -4.56 10.38 -3.66
C TRP A 26 -5.26 10.52 -2.31
N SER A 27 -5.32 9.40 -1.59
CA SER A 27 -5.88 9.25 -0.25
C SER A 27 -4.86 8.54 0.66
N TYR A 28 -5.17 8.45 1.95
CA TYR A 28 -4.35 7.76 2.94
C TYR A 28 -2.88 8.20 2.98
N TYR A 29 -2.65 9.52 2.96
CA TYR A 29 -1.32 10.06 3.26
C TYR A 29 -0.96 9.72 4.70
N ILE A 30 0.09 8.92 4.89
CA ILE A 30 0.69 8.67 6.20
C ILE A 30 2.04 9.35 6.25
N LYS A 31 2.27 10.04 7.36
CA LYS A 31 3.52 10.73 7.64
C LYS A 31 4.31 9.88 8.61
N ASP A 32 5.53 9.54 8.26
CA ASP A 32 6.44 8.89 9.19
C ASP A 32 7.11 9.89 10.12
N SER A 33 7.91 9.42 11.06
CA SER A 33 8.87 10.28 11.74
C SER A 33 9.99 10.67 10.78
N PHE A 34 10.53 11.87 10.96
CA PHE A 34 11.62 12.40 10.10
C PHE A 34 12.95 12.35 10.84
N GLU A 35 12.99 11.59 11.95
CA GLU A 35 14.16 11.52 12.80
C GLU A 35 14.42 10.12 13.39
N ASP A 36 13.86 9.05 12.80
CA ASP A 36 13.98 7.70 13.33
C ASP A 36 14.77 6.74 12.45
N SER A 37 15.25 7.18 11.28
CA SER A 37 16.22 6.37 10.55
C SER A 37 17.47 6.09 11.39
N THR A 38 18.03 4.90 11.19
CA THR A 38 19.18 4.40 11.95
C THR A 38 20.26 3.88 11.01
N PHE A 39 21.52 3.98 11.43
CA PHE A 39 22.65 3.38 10.73
C PHE A 39 23.78 3.07 11.71
N ASN A 40 24.47 1.94 11.53
CA ASN A 40 25.58 1.49 12.39
C ASN A 40 25.27 1.59 13.89
N GLY A 41 24.08 1.13 14.30
CA GLY A 41 23.65 1.08 15.70
C GLY A 41 23.27 2.44 16.32
N SER A 42 23.21 3.51 15.52
CA SER A 42 22.88 4.86 15.98
C SER A 42 21.69 5.44 15.21
N ARG A 43 20.94 6.34 15.84
CA ARG A 43 19.93 7.18 15.18
C ARG A 43 20.63 8.21 14.28
N THR A 44 20.18 8.34 13.05
CA THR A 44 20.80 9.20 12.02
C THR A 44 19.75 10.00 11.25
N PRO A 45 19.06 10.98 11.88
CA PRO A 45 17.99 11.75 11.26
C PRO A 45 18.41 12.39 9.92
N GLY A 46 17.54 12.32 8.92
CA GLY A 46 17.77 12.89 7.59
C GLY A 46 18.83 12.16 6.78
N SER A 47 19.22 10.94 7.18
CA SER A 47 20.13 10.10 6.42
C SER A 47 19.52 9.64 5.10
N ILE A 48 20.32 8.97 4.27
CA ILE A 48 19.81 8.29 3.07
C ILE A 48 18.73 7.26 3.39
N PHE A 49 18.66 6.76 4.63
CA PHE A 49 17.69 5.74 5.04
C PHE A 49 16.36 6.32 5.53
N GLU A 50 16.21 7.65 5.60
CA GLU A 50 14.99 8.28 6.10
C GLU A 50 13.80 8.09 5.15
N MET A 51 12.67 7.69 5.74
CA MET A 51 11.37 7.55 5.11
C MET A 51 10.43 8.67 5.62
N TYR A 52 9.68 9.32 4.73
CA TYR A 52 8.91 10.52 5.11
C TYR A 52 7.40 10.30 4.99
N GLY A 53 6.97 9.56 3.99
CA GLY A 53 5.56 9.26 3.87
C GLY A 53 5.20 8.30 2.74
N MET A 54 3.99 7.78 2.87
CA MET A 54 3.36 6.88 1.92
C MET A 54 1.97 7.39 1.58
N ALA A 55 1.53 7.17 0.35
CA ALA A 55 0.19 7.51 -0.10
C ALA A 55 -0.38 6.38 -0.96
N MET A 56 -1.71 6.27 -0.98
CA MET A 56 -2.42 5.31 -1.80
C MET A 56 -3.40 6.04 -2.72
N ARG A 57 -3.61 5.51 -3.92
CA ARG A 57 -4.72 5.93 -4.78
C ARG A 57 -5.35 4.68 -5.40
N GLN A 58 -6.65 4.74 -5.66
CA GLN A 58 -7.34 3.74 -6.46
C GLN A 58 -8.07 4.42 -7.62
N THR A 59 -8.08 3.78 -8.78
CA THR A 59 -8.87 4.20 -9.95
C THR A 59 -9.38 2.95 -10.65
N GLY A 60 -10.69 2.69 -10.50
CA GLY A 60 -11.28 1.41 -10.88
C GLY A 60 -10.60 0.26 -10.13
N ASP A 61 -10.12 -0.73 -10.88
CA ASP A 61 -9.42 -1.91 -10.34
C ASP A 61 -7.90 -1.70 -10.24
N THR A 62 -7.38 -0.50 -10.55
CA THR A 62 -5.96 -0.21 -10.40
C THR A 62 -5.71 0.49 -9.07
N VAL A 63 -4.79 -0.05 -8.28
CA VAL A 63 -4.27 0.59 -7.07
C VAL A 63 -2.85 1.09 -7.33
N TYR A 64 -2.55 2.23 -6.73
CA TYR A 64 -1.28 2.92 -6.77
C TYR A 64 -0.79 3.12 -5.35
N PHE A 65 0.50 2.88 -5.14
CA PHE A 65 1.21 3.29 -3.93
C PHE A 65 2.37 4.21 -4.33
N ALA A 66 2.63 5.21 -3.50
CA ALA A 66 3.75 6.12 -3.67
C ALA A 66 4.45 6.32 -2.33
N PHE A 67 5.74 6.61 -2.41
CA PHE A 67 6.63 6.79 -1.28
C PHE A 67 7.47 8.04 -1.48
N ASN A 68 7.70 8.79 -0.41
CA ASN A 68 8.69 9.87 -0.36
C ASN A 68 9.74 9.51 0.70
N VAL A 69 10.99 9.43 0.27
CA VAL A 69 12.12 8.82 1.00
C VAL A 69 13.42 9.48 0.57
N ASN A 70 14.54 9.19 1.22
CA ASN A 70 15.87 9.59 0.72
C ASN A 70 16.60 8.50 -0.08
N MET A 71 16.27 7.23 0.13
CA MET A 71 16.98 6.14 -0.54
C MET A 71 16.49 6.01 -1.99
N PRO A 72 17.38 5.96 -3.00
CA PRO A 72 16.99 5.68 -4.37
C PRO A 72 16.28 4.34 -4.51
N ILE A 73 15.38 4.20 -5.49
CA ILE A 73 14.68 2.92 -5.75
C ILE A 73 15.66 1.76 -6.05
N THR A 74 16.86 2.08 -6.53
CA THR A 74 17.93 1.12 -6.80
C THR A 74 18.71 0.68 -5.54
N GLY A 75 18.40 1.23 -4.36
CA GLY A 75 19.18 1.07 -3.14
C GLY A 75 20.44 1.94 -3.12
N THR A 76 21.32 1.67 -2.16
CA THR A 76 22.60 2.36 -1.97
C THR A 76 23.73 1.38 -1.66
N THR A 77 24.97 1.79 -1.95
CA THR A 77 26.18 1.00 -1.69
C THR A 77 27.02 1.57 -0.54
N ALA A 78 26.43 2.36 0.35
CA ALA A 78 27.14 2.95 1.48
C ALA A 78 27.65 1.86 2.44
N ASN A 79 28.93 1.48 2.31
CA ASN A 79 29.66 0.45 3.07
C ASN A 79 29.24 -1.01 2.82
N THR A 80 27.94 -1.27 2.70
CA THR A 80 27.34 -2.53 2.25
C THR A 80 26.20 -2.20 1.29
N HIS A 81 25.88 -3.12 0.39
CA HIS A 81 24.70 -2.96 -0.46
C HIS A 81 23.45 -3.02 0.43
N ILE A 82 22.69 -1.93 0.47
CA ILE A 82 21.42 -1.84 1.19
C ILE A 82 20.35 -1.51 0.16
N ALA A 83 19.41 -2.43 -0.02
CA ALA A 83 18.29 -2.23 -0.91
C ALA A 83 16.96 -2.18 -0.16
N TRP A 84 15.90 -2.04 -0.94
CA TRP A 84 14.53 -2.13 -0.46
C TRP A 84 14.14 -3.57 -0.21
N GLY A 85 13.40 -3.77 0.87
CA GLY A 85 12.57 -4.95 1.01
C GLY A 85 11.38 -4.92 0.04
N ASP A 86 10.54 -5.93 0.13
CA ASP A 86 9.28 -5.99 -0.62
C ASP A 86 8.18 -5.20 0.11
N PHE A 87 7.23 -4.65 -0.65
CA PHE A 87 6.08 -3.98 -0.05
C PHE A 87 5.00 -5.00 0.29
N ILE A 88 4.74 -5.22 1.57
CA ILE A 88 3.83 -6.27 2.04
C ILE A 88 2.43 -5.69 2.25
N LEU A 89 1.39 -6.37 1.76
CA LEU A 89 -0.01 -6.01 1.96
C LEU A 89 -0.77 -7.16 2.64
N ASN A 90 -1.41 -6.85 3.77
CA ASN A 90 -2.19 -7.81 4.53
C ASN A 90 -3.67 -7.44 4.55
N PHE A 91 -4.49 -8.26 3.90
CA PHE A 91 -5.97 -8.22 3.91
C PHE A 91 -6.60 -9.29 4.82
N GLY A 92 -5.78 -10.10 5.48
CA GLY A 92 -6.21 -11.18 6.38
C GLY A 92 -6.37 -10.71 7.83
N ASN A 93 -5.57 -11.28 8.73
CA ASN A 93 -5.56 -10.90 10.14
C ASN A 93 -4.74 -9.62 10.32
N LEU A 94 -5.43 -8.48 10.40
CA LEU A 94 -4.79 -7.16 10.51
C LEU A 94 -3.97 -6.95 11.79
N ASN A 95 -4.06 -7.86 12.77
CA ASN A 95 -3.28 -7.82 14.00
C ASN A 95 -1.98 -8.63 13.93
N SER A 96 -1.62 -9.25 12.80
CA SER A 96 -0.36 -10.00 12.68
C SER A 96 0.01 -10.23 11.22
N TYR A 97 1.21 -9.86 10.79
CA TYR A 97 1.66 -10.16 9.41
C TYR A 97 1.92 -11.67 9.17
N SER A 98 2.29 -12.43 10.21
CA SER A 98 2.72 -13.82 10.11
C SER A 98 1.58 -14.84 10.16
N ASN A 99 0.40 -14.44 10.66
CA ASN A 99 -0.77 -15.30 10.82
C ASN A 99 -1.90 -14.97 9.81
N ASN A 100 -1.56 -14.79 8.53
CA ASN A 100 -2.50 -14.26 7.53
C ASN A 100 -3.09 -15.25 6.53
N GLY A 101 -2.66 -16.51 6.54
CA GLY A 101 -3.13 -17.49 5.57
C GLY A 101 -3.02 -16.96 4.13
N SER A 102 -4.14 -16.96 3.39
CA SER A 102 -4.20 -16.48 2.00
C SER A 102 -4.36 -14.96 1.84
N GLY A 103 -4.47 -14.20 2.93
CA GLY A 103 -4.69 -12.75 2.90
C GLY A 103 -3.41 -11.90 2.73
N LEU A 104 -2.24 -12.55 2.58
CA LEU A 104 -0.95 -11.86 2.45
C LEU A 104 -0.50 -11.80 0.99
N TYR A 105 -0.22 -10.57 0.56
CA TYR A 105 0.31 -10.23 -0.75
C TYR A 105 1.58 -9.42 -0.58
N ALA A 106 2.38 -9.33 -1.64
CA ALA A 106 3.57 -8.50 -1.63
C ALA A 106 3.88 -7.98 -3.03
N VAL A 107 4.47 -6.80 -3.11
CA VAL A 107 4.98 -6.23 -4.36
C VAL A 107 6.50 -6.27 -4.31
N HIS A 108 7.09 -7.02 -5.23
CA HIS A 108 8.51 -6.96 -5.53
C HIS A 108 8.76 -5.90 -6.59
N PHE A 109 9.55 -4.88 -6.27
CA PHE A 109 9.77 -3.72 -7.15
C PHE A 109 11.25 -3.34 -7.33
N ALA A 110 12.12 -3.73 -6.39
CA ALA A 110 13.54 -3.37 -6.38
C ALA A 110 14.41 -4.23 -7.31
N GLY A 111 13.81 -5.16 -8.06
CA GLY A 111 14.48 -6.01 -9.04
C GLY A 111 15.65 -6.79 -8.44
N SER A 112 16.72 -6.94 -9.22
CA SER A 112 17.89 -7.74 -8.86
C SER A 112 18.72 -7.18 -7.69
N ASN A 113 18.40 -5.99 -7.21
CA ASN A 113 19.10 -5.37 -6.11
C ASN A 113 18.56 -5.82 -4.74
N SER A 114 17.48 -6.60 -4.68
CA SER A 114 16.93 -7.10 -3.42
C SER A 114 17.26 -8.58 -3.17
N ASP A 115 17.40 -8.94 -1.90
CA ASP A 115 17.49 -10.31 -1.36
C ASP A 115 16.12 -11.02 -1.28
N SER A 116 15.12 -10.54 -2.02
CA SER A 116 13.83 -11.22 -2.15
C SER A 116 14.00 -12.66 -2.67
N GLY A 117 13.11 -13.56 -2.23
CA GLY A 117 13.05 -14.94 -2.71
C GLY A 117 12.47 -15.08 -4.12
N VAL A 118 12.06 -13.97 -4.73
CA VAL A 118 11.53 -13.89 -6.09
C VAL A 118 12.34 -12.87 -6.89
N SER A 119 12.46 -13.07 -8.21
CA SER A 119 13.35 -12.28 -9.05
C SER A 119 12.65 -11.34 -10.04
N GLN A 120 11.34 -11.51 -10.24
CA GLN A 120 10.58 -10.73 -11.22
C GLN A 120 9.79 -9.64 -10.51
N ASN A 121 9.86 -8.41 -11.01
CA ASN A 121 9.01 -7.34 -10.49
C ASN A 121 7.53 -7.68 -10.73
N GLY A 122 6.72 -7.57 -9.68
CA GLY A 122 5.31 -7.92 -9.75
C GLY A 122 4.62 -7.99 -8.41
N LEU A 123 3.30 -8.22 -8.48
CA LEU A 123 2.46 -8.52 -7.34
C LEU A 123 2.43 -10.04 -7.14
N TYR A 124 2.68 -10.46 -5.91
CA TYR A 124 2.71 -11.84 -5.47
C TYR A 124 1.59 -12.13 -4.48
N GLY A 125 1.02 -13.32 -4.58
CA GLY A 125 0.06 -13.90 -3.64
C GLY A 125 0.59 -15.19 -3.03
N SER A 126 -0.13 -15.71 -2.03
CA SER A 126 0.33 -16.86 -1.23
C SER A 126 1.73 -16.62 -0.66
N VAL A 127 1.96 -15.37 -0.22
CA VAL A 127 3.28 -14.92 0.21
C VAL A 127 3.60 -15.49 1.58
N THR A 128 4.84 -15.98 1.73
CA THR A 128 5.50 -16.05 3.03
C THR A 128 6.62 -15.03 3.05
N THR A 129 6.90 -14.43 4.20
CA THR A 129 7.97 -13.44 4.35
C THR A 129 9.18 -14.04 5.06
N LYS A 130 10.33 -13.42 4.85
CA LYS A 130 11.57 -13.60 5.61
C LYS A 130 12.10 -12.24 6.01
N SER A 131 12.96 -12.22 7.02
CA SER A 131 13.83 -11.08 7.28
C SER A 131 15.19 -11.33 6.67
N VAL A 132 15.76 -10.31 6.02
CA VAL A 132 17.17 -10.31 5.60
C VAL A 132 18.00 -9.27 6.36
N SER A 133 17.43 -8.66 7.39
CA SER A 133 18.08 -7.56 8.12
C SER A 133 19.40 -7.95 8.73
N THR A 134 19.46 -9.07 9.45
CA THR A 134 20.71 -9.53 10.08
C THR A 134 21.78 -9.88 9.06
N THR A 135 21.41 -10.48 7.92
CA THR A 135 22.32 -10.75 6.80
C THR A 135 22.91 -9.45 6.25
N ASN A 136 22.11 -8.40 6.20
CA ASN A 136 22.52 -7.07 5.75
C ASN A 136 23.02 -6.15 6.87
N GLN A 137 23.48 -6.71 8.00
CA GLN A 137 24.02 -5.94 9.14
C GLN A 137 23.03 -4.93 9.76
N GLY A 138 21.75 -5.16 9.53
CA GLY A 138 20.63 -4.45 10.14
C GLY A 138 20.22 -5.01 11.49
N TRP A 139 19.01 -4.66 11.92
CA TRP A 139 18.50 -4.99 13.24
C TRP A 139 18.04 -6.43 13.37
N SER A 140 18.48 -7.13 14.42
CA SER A 140 18.04 -8.49 14.74
C SER A 140 16.62 -8.57 15.32
N SER A 141 16.08 -7.44 15.77
CA SER A 141 14.68 -7.32 16.18
C SER A 141 14.18 -5.89 16.00
N ILE A 142 12.86 -5.74 15.83
CA ILE A 142 12.22 -4.43 15.81
C ILE A 142 12.43 -3.71 17.16
N GLN A 143 12.43 -4.43 18.29
CA GLN A 143 12.69 -3.84 19.60
C GLN A 143 14.10 -3.23 19.69
N SER A 144 15.10 -3.86 19.08
CA SER A 144 16.45 -3.27 19.01
C SER A 144 16.48 -1.98 18.20
N TYR A 145 15.79 -1.94 17.05
CA TYR A 145 15.57 -0.70 16.30
C TYR A 145 14.91 0.38 17.18
N LEU A 146 13.80 0.03 17.85
CA LEU A 146 13.05 0.95 18.70
C LEU A 146 13.90 1.51 19.86
N ASN A 147 14.77 0.69 20.45
CA ASN A 147 15.66 1.15 21.52
C ASN A 147 16.68 2.18 21.01
N THR A 148 17.09 2.09 19.75
CA THR A 148 18.03 3.02 19.13
C THR A 148 17.36 4.27 18.57
N ALA A 149 16.24 4.14 17.87
CA ALA A 149 15.43 5.26 17.40
C ALA A 149 14.79 6.05 18.56
N GLY A 150 14.48 5.37 19.66
CA GLY A 150 13.92 5.96 20.87
C GLY A 150 12.51 6.48 20.69
N SER A 151 12.20 7.62 21.31
CA SER A 151 10.86 8.25 21.26
C SER A 151 10.47 8.80 19.88
N TYR A 152 11.40 8.80 18.93
CA TYR A 152 11.16 9.24 17.56
C TYR A 152 10.61 8.14 16.68
N ALA A 153 10.74 6.87 17.09
CA ALA A 153 10.31 5.73 16.30
C ALA A 153 8.82 5.82 15.95
N SER A 154 8.53 5.72 14.66
CA SER A 154 7.19 5.70 14.11
C SER A 154 7.11 4.64 13.01
N LEU A 155 5.89 4.30 12.60
CA LEU A 155 5.63 3.67 11.30
C LEU A 155 4.71 4.56 10.47
N GLY A 156 4.42 5.76 10.96
CA GLY A 156 3.33 6.62 10.51
C GLY A 156 1.95 6.09 10.86
N GLY A 157 1.36 5.27 9.97
CA GLY A 157 -0.07 4.91 10.01
C GLY A 157 -0.43 3.73 10.93
N VAL A 158 0.56 3.07 11.56
CA VAL A 158 0.37 1.89 12.41
C VAL A 158 1.20 2.04 13.69
N SER A 159 0.66 1.62 14.84
CA SER A 159 1.43 1.58 16.09
C SER A 159 2.26 0.29 16.19
N TYR A 160 3.50 0.39 16.68
CA TYR A 160 4.30 -0.77 17.08
C TYR A 160 3.60 -1.64 18.15
N SER A 161 2.74 -1.05 18.97
CA SER A 161 1.97 -1.78 19.99
C SER A 161 0.68 -2.43 19.48
N SER A 162 0.37 -2.34 18.19
CA SER A 162 -0.85 -2.92 17.60
C SER A 162 -0.87 -4.45 17.58
N GLY A 163 0.28 -5.09 17.79
CA GLY A 163 0.45 -6.54 17.63
C GLY A 163 0.76 -6.99 16.21
N TYR A 164 0.63 -6.10 15.20
CA TYR A 164 0.88 -6.43 13.81
C TYR A 164 2.28 -7.00 13.57
N PHE A 165 3.28 -6.43 14.24
CA PHE A 165 4.65 -6.91 14.29
C PHE A 165 4.96 -7.63 15.61
N ASP A 166 5.74 -8.70 15.54
CA ASP A 166 6.44 -9.23 16.72
C ASP A 166 7.69 -8.40 16.98
N LEU A 167 7.68 -7.61 18.05
CA LEU A 167 8.77 -6.71 18.38
C LEU A 167 10.07 -7.46 18.72
N ASN A 168 9.99 -8.73 19.14
CA ASN A 168 11.17 -9.53 19.48
C ASN A 168 11.79 -10.22 18.27
N ALA A 169 11.14 -10.15 17.11
CA ALA A 169 11.64 -10.71 15.85
C ALA A 169 12.19 -9.60 14.94
N ALA A 170 13.06 -10.00 14.02
CA ALA A 170 13.51 -9.14 12.93
C ALA A 170 12.31 -8.79 12.01
N ALA A 171 12.32 -7.59 11.42
CA ALA A 171 11.22 -7.17 10.57
C ALA A 171 11.11 -8.05 9.31
N PRO A 172 9.89 -8.40 8.86
CA PRO A 172 9.68 -9.19 7.65
C PRO A 172 9.94 -8.35 6.40
N THR A 173 11.21 -8.22 6.03
CA THR A 173 11.63 -7.28 5.00
C THR A 173 11.29 -7.75 3.59
N SER A 174 11.28 -9.06 3.33
CA SER A 174 11.25 -9.58 1.95
C SER A 174 10.36 -10.81 1.82
N ILE A 175 9.90 -11.08 0.60
CA ILE A 175 9.23 -12.32 0.21
C ILE A 175 10.24 -13.45 0.38
N ASN A 176 9.83 -14.51 1.07
CA ASN A 176 10.55 -15.78 1.08
C ASN A 176 10.08 -16.66 -0.08
N THR A 177 8.76 -16.83 -0.21
CA THR A 177 8.12 -17.53 -1.33
C THR A 177 6.83 -16.82 -1.71
N GLY A 178 6.44 -16.91 -2.99
CA GLY A 178 5.14 -16.41 -3.45
C GLY A 178 4.90 -16.78 -4.91
N ASN A 179 3.64 -16.68 -5.34
CA ASN A 179 3.23 -16.88 -6.72
C ASN A 179 3.00 -15.53 -7.40
N LEU A 180 3.66 -15.29 -8.53
CA LEU A 180 3.41 -14.08 -9.32
C LEU A 180 1.96 -14.09 -9.81
N LEU A 181 1.20 -13.04 -9.46
CA LEU A 181 -0.18 -12.86 -9.89
C LEU A 181 -0.27 -11.97 -11.13
N THR A 182 0.46 -10.85 -11.10
CA THR A 182 0.50 -9.89 -12.21
C THR A 182 1.76 -9.04 -12.16
N SER A 183 2.09 -8.41 -13.27
CA SER A 183 3.16 -7.40 -13.34
C SER A 183 2.72 -6.10 -12.66
N ILE A 184 3.70 -5.30 -12.26
CA ILE A 184 3.50 -3.94 -11.76
C ILE A 184 3.97 -2.92 -12.80
N ASN A 185 3.42 -1.71 -12.73
CA ASN A 185 4.00 -0.55 -13.42
C ASN A 185 4.77 0.26 -12.38
N LEU A 186 6.10 0.36 -12.54
CA LEU A 186 6.90 1.29 -11.76
C LEU A 186 6.61 2.73 -12.21
N LEU A 187 6.56 3.64 -11.24
CA LEU A 187 6.23 5.03 -11.46
C LEU A 187 7.31 5.92 -10.84
N ASP A 188 7.88 6.80 -11.65
CA ASP A 188 8.77 7.87 -11.17
C ASP A 188 7.98 9.08 -10.64
N ALA A 189 8.70 10.04 -10.06
CA ALA A 189 8.12 11.25 -9.51
C ALA A 189 7.28 12.04 -10.53
N SER A 190 7.68 12.09 -11.81
CA SER A 190 6.98 12.85 -12.85
C SER A 190 5.65 12.19 -13.24
N GLN A 191 5.63 10.85 -13.32
CA GLN A 191 4.44 10.06 -13.59
C GLN A 191 3.45 10.17 -12.43
N LEU A 192 3.94 10.11 -11.18
CA LEU A 192 3.12 10.29 -9.98
C LEU A 192 2.55 11.72 -9.87
N ALA A 193 3.34 12.74 -10.19
CA ALA A 193 2.86 14.12 -10.24
C ALA A 193 1.77 14.32 -11.30
N THR A 194 1.88 13.66 -12.46
CA THR A 194 0.82 13.65 -13.50
C THR A 194 -0.47 13.00 -12.99
N LEU A 195 -0.35 12.03 -12.07
CA LEU A 195 -1.48 11.44 -11.33
C LEU A 195 -1.97 12.32 -10.16
N GLY A 196 -1.46 13.54 -10.00
CA GLY A 196 -1.87 14.50 -8.98
C GLY A 196 -1.30 14.22 -7.58
N LEU A 197 -0.22 13.44 -7.46
CA LEU A 197 0.45 13.24 -6.17
C LEU A 197 1.08 14.54 -5.70
N ASN A 198 0.85 14.90 -4.43
CA ASN A 198 1.54 16.01 -3.78
C ASN A 198 1.70 15.71 -2.29
N PHE A 199 2.86 15.18 -1.90
CA PHE A 199 3.16 14.86 -0.50
C PHE A 199 3.18 16.08 0.42
N SER A 200 3.66 17.24 -0.06
CA SER A 200 3.69 18.47 0.75
C SER A 200 2.27 18.86 1.17
N SER A 201 1.33 18.89 0.22
CA SER A 201 -0.08 19.16 0.51
C SER A 201 -0.73 18.02 1.29
N GLY A 202 -0.49 16.76 0.91
CA GLY A 202 -1.14 15.60 1.50
C GLY A 202 -0.74 15.34 2.96
N LEU A 203 0.53 15.61 3.30
CA LEU A 203 1.06 15.47 4.66
C LEU A 203 1.01 16.79 5.45
N SER A 204 0.57 17.89 4.84
CA SER A 204 0.54 19.23 5.43
C SER A 204 1.91 19.69 5.96
N ILE A 205 2.94 19.49 5.14
CA ILE A 205 4.34 19.84 5.45
C ILE A 205 4.98 20.62 4.29
N PRO A 206 5.97 21.49 4.56
CA PRO A 206 6.69 22.17 3.50
C PRO A 206 7.46 21.20 2.60
N SER A 207 7.56 21.50 1.30
CA SER A 207 8.24 20.62 0.34
C SER A 207 9.73 20.42 0.64
N GLN A 208 10.38 21.39 1.26
CA GLN A 208 11.79 21.30 1.68
C GLN A 208 12.02 20.37 2.88
N SER A 209 10.96 19.88 3.52
CA SER A 209 11.02 18.91 4.62
C SER A 209 10.81 17.47 4.15
N LEU A 210 10.55 17.27 2.86
CA LEU A 210 10.40 15.95 2.25
C LEU A 210 11.75 15.35 1.87
N GLY A 211 11.76 14.03 1.69
CA GLY A 211 12.88 13.31 1.10
C GLY A 211 13.10 13.65 -0.37
N VAL A 212 14.31 13.38 -0.83
CA VAL A 212 14.79 13.74 -2.18
C VAL A 212 14.32 12.78 -3.26
N GLU A 213 13.82 11.60 -2.89
CA GLU A 213 13.32 10.57 -3.81
C GLU A 213 11.79 10.45 -3.71
N THR A 214 11.15 10.27 -4.85
CA THR A 214 9.72 9.92 -4.92
C THR A 214 9.50 8.90 -6.02
N PHE A 215 8.99 7.74 -5.62
CA PHE A 215 8.67 6.66 -6.54
C PHE A 215 7.41 5.94 -6.06
N GLY A 216 6.92 5.04 -6.92
CA GLY A 216 5.76 4.24 -6.61
C GLY A 216 5.56 3.13 -7.60
N PHE A 217 4.44 2.46 -7.47
CA PHE A 217 4.01 1.45 -8.43
C PHE A 217 2.50 1.36 -8.48
N SER A 218 1.99 0.76 -9.55
CA SER A 218 0.60 0.36 -9.67
C SER A 218 0.43 -1.07 -10.13
N PHE A 219 -0.70 -1.66 -9.78
CA PHE A 219 -1.09 -2.99 -10.22
C PHE A 219 -2.61 -3.12 -10.26
N LEU A 220 -3.09 -4.14 -10.97
CA LEU A 220 -4.49 -4.53 -10.98
C LEU A 220 -4.81 -5.34 -9.72
N LEU A 221 -5.85 -4.93 -9.00
CA LEU A 221 -6.40 -5.66 -7.87
C LEU A 221 -6.72 -7.10 -8.24
N GLN A 222 -6.41 -8.01 -7.33
CA GLN A 222 -6.68 -9.43 -7.47
C GLN A 222 -7.86 -9.83 -6.58
N PRO A 223 -8.57 -10.93 -6.90
CA PRO A 223 -9.61 -11.45 -6.02
C PRO A 223 -9.09 -11.64 -4.59
N GLY A 224 -9.81 -11.08 -3.60
CA GLY A 224 -9.41 -11.13 -2.19
C GLY A 224 -8.59 -9.92 -1.71
N MET A 225 -8.29 -8.94 -2.58
CA MET A 225 -7.67 -7.66 -2.20
C MET A 225 -8.72 -6.55 -1.99
N THR A 226 -9.78 -6.85 -1.23
CA THR A 226 -10.84 -5.90 -0.89
C THR A 226 -11.02 -5.83 0.63
N GLY A 227 -11.59 -4.73 1.11
CA GLY A 227 -11.75 -4.45 2.53
C GLY A 227 -10.55 -3.74 3.13
N ASN A 228 -10.44 -3.83 4.45
CA ASN A 228 -9.37 -3.18 5.21
C ASN A 228 -8.05 -3.94 5.04
N PHE A 229 -6.96 -3.20 5.01
CA PHE A 229 -5.63 -3.76 4.96
C PHE A 229 -4.65 -3.02 5.88
N VAL A 230 -3.57 -3.73 6.23
CA VAL A 230 -2.33 -3.13 6.73
C VAL A 230 -1.25 -3.39 5.70
N ALA A 231 -0.53 -2.36 5.29
CA ALA A 231 0.62 -2.51 4.40
C ALA A 231 1.87 -1.91 5.04
N HIS A 232 3.04 -2.45 4.71
CA HIS A 232 4.30 -1.92 5.20
C HIS A 232 5.42 -2.04 4.17
N LEU A 233 6.35 -1.10 4.26
CA LEU A 233 7.60 -1.09 3.53
C LEU A 233 8.75 -0.97 4.53
N THR A 234 9.80 -1.74 4.29
CA THR A 234 11.05 -1.65 5.06
C THR A 234 12.23 -1.66 4.09
N MET A 235 13.34 -1.06 4.50
CA MET A 235 14.63 -1.35 3.88
C MET A 235 15.13 -2.71 4.37
N GLU A 236 16.02 -3.37 3.62
CA GLU A 236 16.45 -4.73 3.96
C GLU A 236 17.13 -4.83 5.31
N CYS A 237 17.86 -3.80 5.74
CA CYS A 237 18.48 -3.71 7.06
C CYS A 237 17.51 -3.23 8.17
N SER A 238 16.28 -2.88 7.81
CA SER A 238 15.31 -2.23 8.71
C SER A 238 15.85 -0.95 9.34
N ASN A 239 16.66 -0.18 8.59
CA ASN A 239 17.17 1.12 9.04
C ASN A 239 16.05 2.10 9.37
N ASP A 240 14.92 1.95 8.66
CA ASP A 240 13.69 2.70 8.80
C ASP A 240 12.52 1.85 8.25
N MET A 241 11.29 2.13 8.67
CA MET A 241 10.10 1.35 8.35
C MET A 241 8.84 2.23 8.32
N MET A 242 8.04 2.13 7.25
CA MET A 242 6.71 2.75 7.18
C MET A 242 5.62 1.70 7.09
N ALA A 243 4.47 1.98 7.71
CA ALA A 243 3.27 1.19 7.57
C ALA A 243 2.01 2.05 7.51
N MET A 244 1.00 1.56 6.80
CA MET A 244 -0.27 2.23 6.67
C MET A 244 -1.43 1.26 6.91
N THR A 245 -2.56 1.83 7.34
CA THR A 245 -3.86 1.17 7.23
C THR A 245 -4.64 1.83 6.09
N GLY A 246 -5.46 1.05 5.41
CA GLY A 246 -6.32 1.56 4.36
C GLY A 246 -7.50 0.64 4.08
N THR A 247 -8.34 1.05 3.14
CA THR A 247 -9.47 0.25 2.67
C THR A 247 -9.51 0.27 1.15
N VAL A 248 -9.55 -0.91 0.55
CA VAL A 248 -9.90 -1.08 -0.86
C VAL A 248 -11.40 -1.42 -0.89
N PRO A 249 -12.30 -0.51 -1.29
CA PRO A 249 -13.71 -0.84 -1.39
C PRO A 249 -13.92 -1.93 -2.45
N GLU A 250 -14.95 -2.74 -2.21
CA GLU A 250 -15.37 -3.75 -3.18
C GLU A 250 -15.78 -3.07 -4.49
N ALA A 251 -15.44 -3.70 -5.62
CA ALA A 251 -15.97 -3.27 -6.91
C ALA A 251 -17.50 -3.28 -6.83
N ASN A 252 -18.16 -2.18 -7.22
CA ASN A 252 -19.59 -1.99 -7.06
C ASN A 252 -20.42 -3.02 -7.87
N THR A 253 -20.64 -4.21 -7.31
CA THR A 253 -21.50 -5.26 -7.88
C THR A 253 -22.95 -4.79 -8.07
N ILE A 254 -23.32 -3.68 -7.41
CA ILE A 254 -24.65 -3.06 -7.46
C ILE A 254 -25.01 -2.55 -8.88
N ALA A 255 -24.04 -2.14 -9.70
CA ALA A 255 -24.33 -1.68 -11.06
C ALA A 255 -24.81 -2.82 -11.99
N LEU A 256 -24.32 -4.05 -11.81
CA LEU A 256 -24.75 -5.20 -12.61
C LEU A 256 -26.12 -5.73 -12.20
N PHE A 257 -26.44 -5.73 -10.90
CA PHE A 257 -27.77 -6.17 -10.43
C PHE A 257 -28.88 -5.17 -10.75
N ALA A 258 -28.59 -3.87 -10.75
CA ALA A 258 -29.55 -2.86 -11.18
C ALA A 258 -29.87 -3.00 -12.69
N LEU A 259 -28.87 -3.30 -13.53
CA LEU A 259 -29.06 -3.49 -14.96
C LEU A 259 -29.83 -4.79 -15.27
N SER A 260 -29.55 -5.89 -14.56
CA SER A 260 -30.26 -7.16 -14.77
C SER A 260 -31.72 -7.11 -14.34
N MET A 261 -32.07 -6.36 -13.28
CA MET A 261 -33.46 -6.15 -12.88
C MET A 261 -34.23 -5.27 -13.87
N VAL A 262 -33.61 -4.23 -14.42
CA VAL A 262 -34.23 -3.36 -15.44
C VAL A 262 -34.46 -4.15 -16.74
N VAL A 263 -33.47 -4.91 -17.21
CA VAL A 263 -33.62 -5.75 -18.42
C VAL A 263 -34.66 -6.87 -18.21
N GLY A 264 -34.66 -7.52 -17.04
CA GLY A 264 -35.65 -8.53 -16.69
C GLY A 264 -37.08 -7.99 -16.66
N TYR A 265 -37.29 -6.77 -16.13
CA TYR A 265 -38.59 -6.10 -16.13
C TYR A 265 -39.12 -5.81 -17.54
N PHE A 266 -38.26 -5.35 -18.46
CA PHE A 266 -38.67 -5.07 -19.84
C PHE A 266 -38.89 -6.33 -20.68
N LEU A 267 -38.18 -7.42 -20.39
CA LEU A 267 -38.38 -8.70 -21.07
C LEU A 267 -39.67 -9.41 -20.61
N ASN A 268 -40.06 -9.27 -19.35
CA ASN A 268 -41.28 -9.90 -18.82
C ASN A 268 -42.57 -9.19 -19.26
N LYS A 269 -42.50 -7.93 -19.70
CA LYS A 269 -43.64 -7.19 -20.27
C LYS A 269 -43.89 -7.44 -21.77
N ARG A 270 -43.05 -8.24 -22.44
CA ARG A 270 -43.18 -8.60 -23.86
C ARG A 270 -43.78 -9.99 -24.10
N LYS A 271 -44.26 -10.65 -23.04
CA LYS A 271 -45.11 -11.84 -23.11
C LYS A 271 -46.52 -11.45 -22.68
#